data_AF-A0A1F5E6E5-F1
#
_entry.id   AF-A0A1F5E6E5-F1
#
_cell.length_a   1.000
_cell.length_b   1.000
_cell.length_c   1.000
_cell.angle_alpha   90.00
_cell.angle_beta   90.00
_cell.angle_gamma   90.00
#
_symmetry.space_group_name_H-M   'P 1'
#
loop_
_entity.id
_entity.type
_entity.pdbx_description
1 polymer ?
#
loop_
_entity_poly.entity_id
_entity_poly.type
_entity_poly.pdbx_seq_one_letter_code
_entity_poly.pdbx_strand_id
1 'polypeptide(L)'
;MLKISDDYLVGFIEGEGAFYIGIVPSKETKSGWQVIYFFKVSQNPSGRAVLDFLKRRLSCGYVKENYRNNQAKDKSLAYVVRDIKSLREKVIPFLKDKLVIKRENFEKFREVIKIVSENEHLGKEGVNKIADIAYSMNTGKRKVTKSYILSTFK
;
A
#
# COMPACT_ATOMS: atom_id res chain seq x y z
N MET A 1 28.54 -5.18 11.52
CA MET A 1 27.17 -5.30 10.95
C MET A 1 27.03 -4.30 9.81
N LEU A 2 26.57 -4.72 8.63
CA LEU A 2 26.43 -3.84 7.47
C LEU A 2 25.44 -2.69 7.79
N LYS A 3 25.85 -1.44 7.53
CA LYS A 3 24.98 -0.26 7.64
C LYS A 3 24.52 0.14 6.24
N ILE A 4 23.22 0.29 6.05
CA ILE A 4 22.62 0.76 4.80
C ILE A 4 22.05 2.15 5.07
N SER A 5 22.29 3.11 4.17
CA SER A 5 21.76 4.47 4.28
C SER A 5 20.27 4.53 3.98
N ASP A 6 19.60 5.56 4.49
CA ASP A 6 18.20 5.84 4.14
C ASP A 6 18.04 6.07 2.64
N ASP A 7 18.98 6.77 2.00
CA ASP A 7 18.94 7.05 0.56
C ASP A 7 18.98 5.79 -0.29
N TYR A 8 19.77 4.78 0.11
CA TYR A 8 19.75 3.48 -0.56
C TYR A 8 18.37 2.82 -0.43
N LEU A 9 17.76 2.85 0.76
CA LEU A 9 16.44 2.27 0.98
C LEU A 9 15.35 3.02 0.20
N VAL A 10 15.43 4.35 0.12
CA VAL A 10 14.52 5.15 -0.71
C VAL A 10 14.70 4.80 -2.19
N GLY A 11 15.94 4.75 -2.69
CA GLY A 11 16.21 4.35 -4.08
C GLY A 11 15.72 2.93 -4.39
N PHE A 12 15.83 2.01 -3.43
CA PHE A 12 15.28 0.67 -3.57
C PHE A 12 13.74 0.68 -3.61
N ILE A 13 13.08 1.52 -2.81
CA ILE A 13 11.64 1.72 -2.84
C ILE A 13 11.19 2.36 -4.16
N GLU A 14 12.00 3.24 -4.77
CA GLU A 14 11.74 3.82 -6.10
C GLU A 14 11.76 2.78 -7.23
N GLY A 15 12.52 1.70 -7.09
CA GLY A 15 12.45 0.56 -8.00
C GLY A 15 11.29 -0.37 -7.63
N GLU A 16 11.39 -0.97 -6.45
CA GLU A 16 10.66 -2.18 -6.04
C GLU A 16 9.41 -1.93 -5.17
N GLY A 17 9.22 -0.68 -4.73
CA GLY A 17 8.11 -0.29 -3.88
C GLY A 17 6.78 -0.24 -4.62
N ALA A 18 5.70 -0.53 -3.92
CA ALA A 18 4.34 -0.44 -4.42
C ALA A 18 3.42 0.13 -3.34
N PHE A 19 2.66 1.16 -3.71
CA PHE A 19 1.56 1.70 -2.92
C PHE A 19 0.26 1.22 -3.54
N TYR A 20 -0.53 0.49 -2.76
CA TYR A 20 -1.77 -0.10 -3.26
C TYR A 20 -2.97 0.48 -2.54
N ILE A 21 -4.01 0.79 -3.31
CA ILE A 21 -5.32 1.19 -2.84
C ILE A 21 -6.37 0.46 -3.66
N GLY A 22 -7.26 -0.25 -2.98
CA GLY A 22 -8.38 -1.00 -3.56
C GLY A 22 -9.64 -0.81 -2.72
N ILE A 23 -10.78 -1.10 -3.35
CA ILE A 23 -12.08 -1.15 -2.69
C ILE A 23 -12.70 -2.49 -3.09
N VAL A 24 -13.13 -3.26 -2.09
CA VAL A 24 -13.72 -4.59 -2.29
C VAL A 24 -15.03 -4.72 -1.54
N PRO A 25 -15.98 -5.54 -2.02
CA PRO A 25 -17.20 -5.81 -1.28
C PRO A 25 -16.87 -6.42 0.09
N SER A 26 -17.54 -5.98 1.14
CA SER A 26 -17.39 -6.54 2.48
C SER A 26 -18.69 -6.46 3.28
N LYS A 27 -19.13 -7.63 3.76
CA LYS A 27 -20.29 -7.74 4.66
C LYS A 27 -20.00 -7.25 6.07
N GLU A 28 -18.74 -7.06 6.42
CA GLU A 28 -18.30 -6.61 7.75
C GLU A 28 -18.37 -5.08 7.92
N THR A 29 -18.60 -4.35 6.83
CA THR A 29 -18.67 -2.88 6.82
C THR A 29 -20.10 -2.40 6.62
N LYS A 30 -20.51 -1.33 7.31
CA LYS A 30 -21.85 -0.74 7.16
C LYS A 30 -22.13 -0.26 5.73
N SER A 31 -21.10 0.20 5.04
CA SER A 31 -21.17 0.66 3.65
C SER A 31 -21.28 -0.48 2.63
N GLY A 32 -21.05 -1.74 3.03
CA GLY A 32 -20.90 -2.87 2.11
C GLY A 32 -19.55 -2.91 1.38
N TRP A 33 -18.65 -1.97 1.67
CA TRP A 33 -17.35 -1.81 1.00
C TRP A 33 -16.21 -1.63 1.99
N GLN A 34 -15.15 -2.41 1.79
CA GLN A 34 -13.91 -2.31 2.54
C GLN A 34 -12.82 -1.66 1.67
N VAL A 35 -12.19 -0.63 2.22
CA VAL A 35 -10.98 -0.04 1.66
C VAL A 35 -9.78 -0.92 2.02
N ILE A 36 -9.01 -1.32 1.01
CA ILE A 36 -7.77 -2.08 1.15
C ILE A 36 -6.61 -1.18 0.79
N TYR A 37 -5.67 -1.03 1.70
CA TYR A 37 -4.44 -0.28 1.48
C TYR A 37 -3.24 -1.06 2.01
N PHE A 38 -2.11 -0.95 1.32
CA PHE A 38 -0.83 -1.42 1.84
C PHE A 38 0.34 -0.76 1.10
N PHE A 39 1.46 -0.68 1.81
CA PHE A 39 2.77 -0.47 1.22
C PHE A 39 3.50 -1.81 1.13
N LYS A 40 4.13 -2.08 -0.01
CA LYS A 40 4.87 -3.33 -0.26
C LYS A 40 6.20 -3.03 -0.94
N VAL A 41 7.24 -3.79 -0.60
CA VAL A 41 8.49 -3.89 -1.39
C VAL A 41 8.73 -5.36 -1.69
N SER A 42 8.80 -5.73 -2.96
CA SER A 42 9.02 -7.10 -3.41
C SER A 42 10.48 -7.32 -3.78
N GLN A 43 11.00 -8.53 -3.61
CA GLN A 43 12.32 -8.89 -4.10
C GLN A 43 12.46 -10.42 -4.23
N ASN A 44 13.38 -10.88 -5.07
CA ASN A 44 13.79 -12.28 -5.08
C ASN A 44 14.37 -12.73 -3.71
N PRO A 45 14.46 -14.04 -3.43
CA PRO A 45 15.01 -14.54 -2.17
C PRO A 45 16.45 -14.12 -1.88
N SER A 46 17.30 -14.00 -2.89
CA SER A 46 18.70 -13.59 -2.70
C SER A 46 18.82 -12.15 -2.18
N GLY A 47 17.84 -11.29 -2.47
CA GLY A 47 17.73 -9.93 -1.95
C GLY A 47 17.00 -9.79 -0.61
N ARG A 48 16.68 -10.89 0.10
CA ARG A 48 15.92 -10.86 1.37
C ARG A 48 16.52 -9.90 2.41
N ALA A 49 17.84 -9.77 2.42
CA ALA A 49 18.55 -8.89 3.34
C ALA A 49 17.99 -7.46 3.30
N VAL A 50 17.71 -6.90 2.11
CA VAL A 50 17.19 -5.53 1.95
C VAL A 50 15.78 -5.40 2.55
N LEU A 51 14.94 -6.42 2.40
CA LEU A 51 13.61 -6.44 3.02
C LEU A 51 13.70 -6.45 4.55
N ASP A 52 14.66 -7.20 5.11
CA ASP A 52 14.91 -7.19 6.56
C ASP A 52 15.50 -5.85 7.04
N PHE A 53 16.34 -5.18 6.23
CA PHE A 53 16.82 -3.83 6.52
C PHE A 53 15.65 -2.83 6.58
N LEU A 54 14.73 -2.87 5.62
CA LEU A 54 13.51 -2.05 5.63
C LEU A 54 12.67 -2.31 6.87
N LYS A 55 12.40 -3.58 7.18
CA LYS A 55 11.62 -3.97 8.37
C LYS A 55 12.24 -3.42 9.65
N ARG A 56 13.57 -3.53 9.81
CA ARG A 56 14.27 -2.98 10.99
C ARG A 56 14.26 -1.45 11.00
N ARG A 57 14.60 -0.82 9.87
CA ARG A 57 14.68 0.65 9.75
C ARG A 57 13.35 1.32 10.03
N LEU A 58 12.25 0.76 9.53
CA LEU A 58 10.90 1.25 9.74
C LEU A 58 10.27 0.70 11.01
N SER A 59 10.86 -0.33 11.64
CA SER A 59 10.38 -0.95 12.88
C SER A 59 8.87 -1.28 12.84
N CYS A 60 8.38 -1.76 11.69
CA CYS A 60 7.00 -2.15 11.46
C CYS A 60 6.89 -3.11 10.27
N GLY A 61 5.70 -3.64 10.03
CA GLY A 61 5.43 -4.56 8.93
C GLY A 61 6.07 -5.94 9.12
N TYR A 62 5.95 -6.75 8.08
CA TYR A 62 6.41 -8.14 8.08
C TYR A 62 6.90 -8.55 6.69
N VAL A 63 7.78 -9.55 6.64
CA VAL A 63 8.23 -10.17 5.40
C VAL A 63 7.46 -11.47 5.22
N LYS A 64 6.92 -11.69 4.02
CA LYS A 64 6.23 -12.93 3.64
C LYS A 64 6.57 -13.31 2.21
N GLU A 65 6.17 -14.50 1.80
CA GLU A 65 6.21 -14.91 0.40
C GLU A 65 5.16 -14.12 -0.41
N ASN A 66 5.48 -13.82 -1.67
CA ASN A 66 4.71 -12.91 -2.52
C ASN A 66 3.72 -13.64 -3.45
N TYR A 67 3.74 -14.98 -3.51
CA TYR A 67 2.86 -15.74 -4.39
C TYR A 67 1.39 -15.71 -3.94
N ARG A 68 0.48 -15.80 -4.91
CA ARG A 68 -0.94 -16.11 -4.70
C ARG A 68 -1.23 -17.46 -5.36
N ASN A 69 -1.90 -18.35 -4.63
CA ASN A 69 -2.54 -19.57 -5.17
C ASN A 69 -1.60 -20.53 -5.93
N ASN A 70 -0.55 -21.06 -5.27
CA ASN A 70 0.27 -22.14 -5.82
C ASN A 70 0.88 -21.89 -7.21
N GLN A 71 1.27 -20.66 -7.53
CA GLN A 71 2.21 -20.43 -8.62
C GLN A 71 3.61 -20.85 -8.15
N ALA A 72 3.87 -22.16 -8.20
CA ALA A 72 5.09 -22.83 -7.71
C ALA A 72 6.42 -22.29 -8.30
N LYS A 73 6.36 -21.29 -9.19
CA LYS A 73 7.50 -20.63 -9.83
C LYS A 73 7.84 -19.27 -9.24
N ASP A 74 6.90 -18.53 -8.65
CA ASP A 74 7.23 -17.24 -8.02
C ASP A 74 7.71 -17.45 -6.59
N LYS A 75 9.03 -17.43 -6.42
CA LYS A 75 9.69 -17.53 -5.12
C LYS A 75 9.96 -16.16 -4.48
N SER A 76 9.46 -15.06 -5.05
CA SER A 76 9.73 -13.73 -4.51
C SER A 76 9.15 -13.55 -3.11
N LEU A 77 9.82 -12.71 -2.33
CA LEU A 77 9.43 -12.27 -1.01
C LEU A 77 8.88 -10.84 -1.10
N ALA A 78 8.15 -10.44 -0.07
CA ALA A 78 7.59 -9.12 0.06
C ALA A 78 7.66 -8.64 1.51
N TYR A 79 8.25 -7.46 1.72
CA TYR A 79 8.02 -6.66 2.92
C TYR A 79 6.70 -5.92 2.78
N VAL A 80 5.80 -6.04 3.76
CA VAL A 80 4.44 -5.48 3.71
C VAL A 80 4.13 -4.70 4.99
N VAL A 81 3.56 -3.51 4.84
CA VAL A 81 2.96 -2.71 5.90
C VAL A 81 1.50 -2.45 5.54
N ARG A 82 0.57 -2.83 6.43
CA ARG A 82 -0.88 -2.75 6.19
C ARG A 82 -1.68 -2.11 7.32
N ASP A 83 -1.09 -1.96 8.51
CA ASP A 83 -1.77 -1.32 9.63
C ASP A 83 -1.69 0.20 9.50
N ILE A 84 -2.80 0.87 9.80
CA ILE A 84 -2.94 2.32 9.63
C ILE A 84 -1.92 3.11 10.45
N LYS A 85 -1.61 2.64 11.67
CA LYS A 85 -0.70 3.30 12.60
C LYS A 85 0.71 3.37 12.02
N SER A 86 1.27 2.23 11.60
CA SER A 86 2.63 2.18 11.05
C SER A 86 2.75 2.92 9.71
N LEU A 87 1.71 2.87 8.87
CA LEU A 87 1.70 3.62 7.62
C LEU A 87 1.78 5.12 7.88
N ARG A 88 0.95 5.63 8.80
CA ARG A 88 0.88 7.05 9.17
C ARG A 88 2.12 7.54 9.91
N GLU A 89 2.60 6.78 10.89
CA GLU A 89 3.63 7.25 11.84
C GLU A 89 5.06 6.90 11.40
N LYS A 90 5.23 5.93 10.48
CA LYS A 90 6.57 5.44 10.12
C LYS A 90 6.83 5.49 8.62
N VAL A 91 5.97 4.88 7.80
CA VAL A 91 6.20 4.79 6.35
C VAL A 91 6.08 6.15 5.67
N ILE A 92 4.99 6.88 5.90
CA ILE A 92 4.77 8.20 5.28
C ILE A 92 5.87 9.19 5.68
N PRO A 93 6.22 9.37 6.98
CA PRO A 93 7.30 10.28 7.36
C PRO A 93 8.67 9.88 6.80
N PHE A 94 8.96 8.57 6.67
CA PHE A 94 10.23 8.10 6.13
C PHE A 94 10.42 8.50 4.66
N LEU A 95 9.34 8.48 3.87
CA LEU A 95 9.35 8.69 2.41
C LEU A 95 8.97 10.12 1.97
N LYS A 96 8.40 10.91 2.88
CA LYS A 96 7.95 12.28 2.59
C LYS A 96 9.08 13.09 1.96
N ASP A 97 8.77 13.70 0.81
CA ASP A 97 9.67 14.56 0.02
C ASP A 97 10.92 13.88 -0.54
N LYS A 98 11.03 12.55 -0.47
CA LYS A 98 12.21 11.78 -0.96
C LYS A 98 11.95 10.96 -2.23
N LEU A 99 10.69 10.84 -2.66
CA LEU A 99 10.33 10.11 -3.87
C LEU A 99 10.25 11.05 -5.09
N VAL A 100 10.60 10.50 -6.24
CA VAL A 100 10.65 11.10 -7.58
C VAL A 100 9.78 10.27 -8.52
N ILE A 101 10.12 9.00 -8.78
CA ILE A 101 9.41 8.14 -9.76
C ILE A 101 8.04 7.75 -9.23
N LYS A 102 7.95 7.36 -7.94
CA LYS A 102 6.69 6.95 -7.31
C LYS A 102 5.98 8.08 -6.57
N ARG A 103 6.42 9.34 -6.73
CA ARG A 103 5.88 10.50 -6.00
C ARG A 103 4.36 10.61 -6.10
N GLU A 104 3.82 10.59 -7.31
CA GLU A 104 2.37 10.74 -7.52
C GLU A 104 1.56 9.63 -6.83
N ASN A 105 2.00 8.36 -6.97
CA ASN A 105 1.35 7.22 -6.32
C ASN A 105 1.47 7.29 -4.79
N PHE A 106 2.61 7.76 -4.27
CA PHE A 106 2.82 7.96 -2.84
C PHE A 106 1.91 9.06 -2.28
N GLU A 107 1.76 10.17 -3.00
CA GLU A 107 0.90 11.28 -2.58
C GLU A 107 -0.58 10.87 -2.53
N LYS A 108 -1.06 10.18 -3.58
CA LYS A 108 -2.39 9.54 -3.59
C LYS A 108 -2.58 8.57 -2.43
N PHE A 109 -1.57 7.74 -2.15
CA PHE A 109 -1.59 6.82 -1.02
C PHE A 109 -1.63 7.56 0.32
N ARG A 110 -0.81 8.60 0.50
CA ARG A 110 -0.78 9.44 1.70
C ARG A 110 -2.13 10.07 1.98
N GLU A 111 -2.79 10.57 0.95
CA GLU A 111 -4.14 11.15 1.05
C GLU A 111 -5.15 10.10 1.55
N VAL A 112 -5.15 8.89 0.99
CA VAL A 112 -6.05 7.82 1.46
C VAL A 112 -5.75 7.40 2.89
N ILE A 113 -4.48 7.29 3.30
CA ILE A 113 -4.14 7.01 4.70
C ILE A 113 -4.66 8.12 5.61
N LYS A 114 -4.61 9.39 5.20
CA LYS A 114 -5.20 10.50 5.96
C LYS A 114 -6.71 10.31 6.14
N ILE A 115 -7.47 10.14 5.06
CA ILE A 115 -8.93 9.91 5.08
C ILE A 115 -9.29 8.72 5.98
N VAL A 116 -8.52 7.63 5.89
CA VAL A 116 -8.75 6.45 6.72
C VAL A 116 -8.46 6.74 8.20
N SER A 117 -7.36 7.45 8.50
CA SER A 117 -6.97 7.78 9.87
C SER A 117 -7.94 8.73 10.58
N GLU A 118 -8.70 9.52 9.82
CA GLU A 118 -9.74 10.43 10.28
C GLU A 118 -11.13 9.77 10.32
N ASN A 119 -11.21 8.46 10.03
CA ASN A 119 -12.46 7.67 9.94
C ASN A 119 -13.46 8.15 8.88
N GLU A 120 -13.08 9.06 7.99
CA GLU A 120 -13.97 9.57 6.93
C GLU A 120 -14.41 8.48 5.94
N HIS A 121 -13.59 7.44 5.77
CA HIS A 121 -13.90 6.26 4.96
C HIS A 121 -15.12 5.44 5.46
N LEU A 122 -15.67 5.76 6.65
CA LEU A 122 -16.92 5.19 7.13
C LEU A 122 -18.15 5.85 6.50
N GLY A 123 -18.00 7.05 5.95
CA GLY A 123 -19.03 7.80 5.25
C GLY A 123 -18.94 7.68 3.73
N LYS A 124 -20.07 7.90 3.06
CA LYS A 124 -20.18 7.86 1.58
C LYS A 124 -19.20 8.79 0.89
N GLU A 125 -19.06 10.03 1.37
CA GLU A 125 -18.13 11.01 0.77
C GLU A 125 -16.67 10.55 0.84
N GLY A 126 -16.23 10.01 1.99
CA GLY A 126 -14.89 9.50 2.15
C GLY A 126 -14.62 8.31 1.24
N VAL A 127 -15.57 7.38 1.10
CA VAL A 127 -15.40 6.25 0.17
C VAL A 127 -15.40 6.71 -1.29
N ASN A 128 -16.22 7.70 -1.66
CA ASN A 128 -16.21 8.27 -3.00
C ASN A 128 -14.85 8.89 -3.34
N LYS A 129 -14.28 9.71 -2.45
CA LYS A 129 -12.93 10.27 -2.61
C LYS A 129 -11.88 9.17 -2.77
N ILE A 130 -11.92 8.14 -1.92
CA ILE A 130 -10.99 7.00 -2.01
C ILE A 130 -11.17 6.25 -3.32
N ALA A 131 -12.41 6.08 -3.82
CA ALA A 131 -12.68 5.45 -5.09
C ALA A 131 -12.10 6.26 -6.26
N ASP A 132 -12.27 7.58 -6.26
CA ASP A 132 -11.68 8.47 -7.26
C ASP A 132 -10.16 8.32 -7.29
N ILE A 133 -9.51 8.42 -6.13
CA ILE A 133 -8.07 8.28 -6.00
C ILE A 133 -7.62 6.90 -6.48
N ALA A 134 -8.23 5.83 -5.96
CA ALA A 134 -7.83 4.47 -6.28
C ALA A 134 -7.93 4.18 -7.79
N TYR A 135 -9.03 4.57 -8.44
CA TYR A 135 -9.21 4.33 -9.88
C TYR A 135 -8.38 5.26 -10.77
N SER A 136 -7.81 6.35 -10.22
CA SER A 136 -6.79 7.17 -10.89
C SER A 136 -5.37 6.60 -10.79
N MET A 137 -5.15 5.53 -10.01
CA MET A 137 -3.85 4.89 -9.88
C MET A 137 -3.67 3.80 -10.94
N ASN A 138 -2.45 3.65 -11.43
CA ASN A 138 -2.04 2.61 -12.38
C ASN A 138 -1.93 1.22 -11.73
N THR A 139 -3.02 0.77 -11.14
CA THR A 139 -3.21 -0.62 -10.70
C THR A 139 -3.89 -1.36 -11.84
N GLY A 140 -3.44 -2.56 -12.20
CA GLY A 140 -4.01 -3.37 -13.29
C GLY A 140 -5.52 -3.65 -13.17
N LYS A 141 -6.05 -4.56 -14.00
CA LYS A 141 -7.50 -4.81 -14.10
C LYS A 141 -8.20 -4.93 -12.74
N ARG A 142 -9.12 -4.01 -12.46
CA ARG A 142 -9.97 -4.00 -11.26
C ARG A 142 -11.18 -4.91 -11.51
N LYS A 143 -11.53 -5.73 -10.51
CA LYS A 143 -12.66 -6.67 -10.62
C LYS A 143 -14.03 -5.99 -10.59
N VAL A 144 -14.10 -4.83 -9.96
CA VAL A 144 -15.30 -4.03 -9.80
C VAL A 144 -15.08 -2.71 -10.54
N THR A 145 -16.13 -2.12 -11.09
CA THR A 145 -16.07 -0.79 -11.71
C THR A 145 -16.30 0.30 -10.67
N LYS A 146 -15.74 1.49 -10.93
CA LYS A 146 -16.00 2.67 -10.11
C LYS A 146 -17.50 3.00 -10.06
N SER A 147 -18.16 2.98 -11.22
CA SER A 147 -19.60 3.27 -11.31
C SER A 147 -20.45 2.35 -10.44
N TYR A 148 -20.14 1.06 -10.39
CA TYR A 148 -20.87 0.09 -9.56
C TYR A 148 -20.66 0.34 -8.06
N ILE A 149 -19.43 0.67 -7.65
CA ILE A 149 -19.14 1.03 -6.26
C ILE A 149 -19.98 2.25 -5.87
N LEU A 150 -19.92 3.31 -6.69
CA LEU A 150 -20.63 4.56 -6.41
C LEU A 150 -22.16 4.40 -6.41
N SER A 151 -22.73 3.56 -7.27
CA SER A 151 -24.19 3.35 -7.35
C SER A 151 -24.77 2.58 -6.16
N THR A 152 -23.93 1.94 -5.34
CA THR A 152 -24.38 1.09 -4.22
C THR A 152 -24.34 1.79 -2.86
N PHE A 153 -23.70 2.96 -2.76
CA PHE A 153 -23.82 3.79 -1.56
C PHE A 153 -25.19 4.47 -1.55
N LYS A 154 -26.06 4.05 -0.63
CA LYS A 154 -27.26 4.81 -0.26
C LYS A 154 -26.82 6.01 0.57
#